data_AF-A0A3B1BLS8-F1
#
_entry.id   AF-A0A3B1BLS8-F1
#
_cell.length_a   1.000
_cell.length_b   1.000
_cell.length_c   1.000
_cell.angle_alpha   90.00
_cell.angle_beta   90.00
_cell.angle_gamma   90.00
#
_symmetry.space_group_name_H-M   'P 1'
#
loop_
_entity.id
_entity.type
_entity.pdbx_description
1 polymer ?
#
loop_
_entity_poly.entity_id
_entity_poly.type
_entity_poly.pdbx_seq_one_letter_code
_entity_poly.pdbx_strand_id
1 'polypeptide(L)'
;MDNLLSPSARKRLPVAIQKLSEKEQAVFVFLRMKRDGSFIAREIDASLPETQEMIKNVQNALVISGALDLVQNPVFYPIDQPAKEEDNPGRSFELPAQNMDIAEQVALDQFYDTLKISLKKMPKDGRRLLDLWFNKEMKAKEILNFYNNIGVNISSKKSINDTSAQDVFYELEKNIRKLLDIVRSNMNSEDISLTPSALRAILDETGV
;
A
#
# COMPACT_ATOMS: atom_id res chain seq x y z
N MET A 1 -14.38 -10.72 -20.96
CA MET A 1 -14.46 -9.70 -19.90
C MET A 1 -15.00 -10.41 -18.67
N ASP A 2 -14.12 -10.74 -17.75
CA ASP A 2 -14.51 -11.45 -16.53
C ASP A 2 -15.20 -10.46 -15.59
N ASN A 3 -16.38 -10.82 -15.10
CA ASN A 3 -17.11 -10.03 -14.12
C ASN A 3 -16.26 -9.94 -12.84
N LEU A 4 -15.84 -8.73 -12.47
CA LEU A 4 -15.00 -8.46 -11.29
C LEU A 4 -15.64 -8.89 -9.96
N LEU A 5 -16.95 -9.09 -9.95
CA LEU A 5 -17.73 -9.52 -8.78
C LEU A 5 -18.73 -10.60 -9.14
N SER A 6 -18.85 -11.62 -8.29
CA SER A 6 -19.87 -12.66 -8.45
C SER A 6 -21.30 -12.08 -8.31
N PRO A 7 -22.32 -12.65 -8.97
CA PRO A 7 -23.70 -12.17 -8.87
C PRO A 7 -24.24 -12.15 -7.43
N SER A 8 -23.79 -13.10 -6.61
CA SER A 8 -24.13 -13.21 -5.20
C SER A 8 -23.50 -12.10 -4.35
N ALA A 9 -22.28 -11.65 -4.70
CA ALA A 9 -21.62 -10.54 -4.02
C ALA A 9 -22.32 -9.20 -4.33
N ARG A 10 -22.74 -8.98 -5.59
CA ARG A 10 -23.44 -7.75 -6.00
C ARG A 10 -24.76 -7.54 -5.26
N LYS A 11 -25.54 -8.61 -5.04
CA LYS A 11 -26.80 -8.53 -4.27
C LYS A 11 -26.63 -8.16 -2.80
N ARG A 12 -25.43 -8.35 -2.23
CA ARG A 12 -25.12 -8.06 -0.82
C ARG A 12 -24.51 -6.66 -0.63
N LEU A 13 -24.29 -5.91 -1.71
CA LEU A 13 -23.78 -4.54 -1.63
C LEU A 13 -24.88 -3.59 -1.12
N PRO A 14 -24.53 -2.52 -0.40
CA PRO A 14 -25.47 -1.46 -0.04
C PRO A 14 -26.11 -0.85 -1.29
N VAL A 15 -27.37 -0.41 -1.19
CA VAL A 15 -28.11 0.20 -2.32
C VAL A 15 -27.36 1.39 -2.94
N ALA A 16 -26.66 2.16 -2.11
CA ALA A 16 -25.84 3.28 -2.57
C ALA A 16 -24.66 2.85 -3.47
N ILE A 17 -24.08 1.67 -3.20
CA ILE A 17 -22.97 1.11 -3.98
C ILE A 17 -23.47 0.35 -5.21
N GLN A 18 -24.64 -0.29 -5.13
CA GLN A 18 -25.26 -0.97 -6.29
C GLN A 18 -25.55 -0.04 -7.46
N LYS A 19 -25.69 1.28 -7.20
CA LYS A 19 -25.93 2.31 -8.21
C LYS A 19 -24.65 2.78 -8.92
N LEU A 20 -23.47 2.41 -8.41
CA LEU A 20 -22.17 2.77 -8.98
C LEU A 20 -21.76 1.78 -10.08
N SER A 21 -20.74 2.13 -10.87
CA SER A 21 -20.18 1.26 -11.91
C SER A 21 -19.58 -0.02 -11.32
N GLU A 22 -19.39 -1.06 -12.13
CA GLU A 22 -18.81 -2.34 -11.65
C GLU A 22 -17.42 -2.17 -11.04
N LYS A 23 -16.60 -1.27 -11.59
CA LYS A 23 -15.27 -0.97 -11.06
C LYS A 23 -15.37 -0.30 -9.69
N GLU A 24 -16.28 0.65 -9.51
CA GLU A 24 -16.52 1.31 -8.22
C GLU A 24 -17.13 0.36 -7.18
N GLN A 25 -17.98 -0.58 -7.61
CA GLN A 25 -18.47 -1.65 -6.74
C GLN A 25 -17.32 -2.54 -6.25
N ALA A 26 -16.36 -2.87 -7.13
CA ALA A 26 -15.17 -3.63 -6.77
C ALA A 26 -14.25 -2.82 -5.83
N VAL A 27 -14.06 -1.52 -6.10
CA VAL A 27 -13.34 -0.59 -5.22
C VAL A 27 -13.92 -0.62 -3.81
N PHE A 28 -15.25 -0.55 -3.65
CA PHE A 28 -15.90 -0.67 -2.35
C PHE A 28 -15.55 -2.00 -1.63
N VAL A 29 -15.59 -3.11 -2.34
CA VAL A 29 -15.24 -4.43 -1.76
C VAL A 29 -13.79 -4.44 -1.29
N PHE A 30 -12.87 -3.91 -2.09
CA PHE A 30 -11.45 -3.86 -1.74
C PHE A 30 -11.15 -2.88 -0.59
N LEU A 31 -11.84 -1.73 -0.55
CA LEU A 31 -11.78 -0.80 0.58
C LEU A 31 -12.26 -1.47 1.88
N ARG A 32 -13.34 -2.27 1.82
CA ARG A 32 -13.82 -3.06 2.96
C ARG A 32 -12.81 -4.14 3.39
N MET A 33 -12.02 -4.66 2.45
CA MET A 33 -10.95 -5.62 2.70
C MET A 33 -9.60 -4.98 3.11
N LYS A 34 -9.56 -3.66 3.33
CA LYS A 34 -8.35 -2.90 3.69
C LYS A 34 -7.23 -2.94 2.64
N ARG A 35 -7.59 -3.00 1.36
CA ARG A 35 -6.61 -2.91 0.28
C ARG A 35 -6.29 -1.44 0.00
N ASP A 36 -5.03 -1.17 -0.29
CA ASP A 36 -4.55 0.17 -0.63
C ASP A 36 -4.95 0.57 -2.06
N GLY A 37 -4.87 1.86 -2.36
CA GLY A 37 -5.22 2.38 -3.69
C GLY A 37 -4.40 1.74 -4.81
N SER A 38 -3.13 1.41 -4.55
CA SER A 38 -2.22 0.77 -5.49
C SER A 38 -2.62 -0.68 -5.81
N PHE A 39 -3.07 -1.45 -4.83
CA PHE A 39 -3.65 -2.78 -5.06
C PHE A 39 -4.96 -2.68 -5.81
N ILE A 40 -5.84 -1.75 -5.42
CA ILE A 40 -7.13 -1.55 -6.08
C ILE A 40 -6.94 -1.22 -7.56
N ALA A 41 -6.05 -0.29 -7.87
CA ALA A 41 -5.74 0.14 -9.24
C ALA A 41 -5.30 -1.02 -10.13
N ARG A 42 -4.47 -1.91 -9.58
CA ARG A 42 -3.99 -3.11 -10.25
C ARG A 42 -5.12 -4.11 -10.52
N GLU A 43 -6.00 -4.33 -9.55
CA GLU A 43 -7.07 -5.33 -9.66
C GLU A 43 -8.22 -4.87 -10.55
N ILE A 44 -8.49 -3.56 -10.62
CA ILE A 44 -9.57 -3.02 -11.48
C ILE A 44 -9.08 -2.57 -12.85
N ASP A 45 -7.79 -2.78 -13.15
CA ASP A 45 -7.12 -2.34 -14.38
C ASP A 45 -7.44 -0.87 -14.69
N ALA A 46 -7.06 0.01 -13.75
CA ALA A 46 -7.21 1.45 -13.86
C ALA A 46 -5.93 2.15 -13.40
N SER A 47 -5.72 3.38 -13.86
CA SER A 47 -4.63 4.21 -13.37
C SER A 47 -4.85 4.61 -11.92
N LEU A 48 -3.78 5.00 -11.22
CA LEU A 48 -3.88 5.47 -9.83
C LEU A 48 -4.80 6.69 -9.69
N PRO A 49 -4.75 7.71 -10.59
CA PRO A 49 -5.69 8.85 -10.54
C PRO A 49 -7.14 8.43 -10.71
N GLU A 50 -7.44 7.59 -11.70
CA GLU A 50 -8.80 7.06 -11.92
C GLU A 50 -9.28 6.24 -10.72
N THR A 51 -8.38 5.48 -10.11
CA THR A 51 -8.69 4.69 -8.91
C THR A 51 -8.98 5.58 -7.71
N GLN A 52 -8.21 6.66 -7.52
CA GLN A 52 -8.47 7.65 -6.47
C GLN A 52 -9.82 8.36 -6.68
N GLU A 53 -10.17 8.67 -7.92
CA GLU A 53 -11.48 9.22 -8.26
C GLU A 53 -12.62 8.22 -7.94
N MET A 54 -12.46 6.95 -8.30
CA MET A 54 -13.43 5.90 -7.95
C MET A 54 -13.55 5.68 -6.44
N ILE A 55 -12.44 5.74 -5.70
CA ILE A 55 -12.45 5.70 -4.22
C ILE A 55 -13.23 6.89 -3.67
N LYS A 56 -13.02 8.09 -4.21
CA LYS A 56 -13.75 9.31 -3.82
C LYS A 56 -15.25 9.17 -4.11
N ASN A 57 -15.63 8.64 -5.27
CA ASN A 57 -17.03 8.41 -5.63
C ASN A 57 -17.72 7.41 -4.69
N VAL A 58 -17.04 6.31 -4.37
CA VAL A 58 -17.52 5.30 -3.40
C VAL A 58 -17.68 5.92 -2.02
N GLN A 59 -16.69 6.67 -1.53
CA GLN A 59 -16.76 7.36 -0.24
C GLN A 59 -17.92 8.36 -0.21
N ASN A 60 -18.08 9.18 -1.25
CA ASN A 60 -19.20 10.12 -1.36
C ASN A 60 -20.57 9.41 -1.34
N ALA A 61 -20.70 8.29 -2.05
CA ALA A 61 -21.93 7.49 -2.02
C ALA A 61 -22.24 6.94 -0.62
N LEU A 62 -21.22 6.56 0.15
CA LEU A 62 -21.36 6.11 1.54
C LEU A 62 -21.67 7.28 2.50
N VAL A 63 -21.09 8.46 2.29
CA VAL A 63 -21.41 9.68 3.05
C VAL A 63 -22.88 10.05 2.86
N ILE A 64 -23.34 10.16 1.61
CA ILE A 64 -24.72 10.56 1.28
C ILE A 64 -25.75 9.56 1.84
N SER A 65 -25.38 8.28 1.87
CA SER A 65 -26.25 7.22 2.41
C SER A 65 -26.11 6.99 3.92
N GLY A 66 -25.21 7.72 4.60
CA GLY A 66 -24.97 7.57 6.04
C GLY A 66 -24.33 6.22 6.42
N ALA A 67 -23.73 5.52 5.47
CA ALA A 67 -23.19 4.16 5.62
C ALA A 67 -21.64 4.13 5.61
N LEU A 68 -21.01 5.20 6.10
CA LEU A 68 -19.55 5.37 6.12
C LEU A 68 -18.85 4.34 7.02
N ASP A 69 -19.58 3.83 8.01
CA ASP A 69 -19.18 2.76 8.93
C ASP A 69 -18.92 1.41 8.24
N LEU A 70 -19.38 1.24 7.00
CA LEU A 70 -19.14 0.04 6.21
C LEU A 70 -17.70 -0.08 5.69
N VAL A 71 -16.88 0.96 5.85
CA VAL A 71 -15.45 0.98 5.52
C VAL A 71 -14.67 1.27 6.81
N GLN A 72 -13.59 0.53 7.07
CA GLN A 72 -12.90 0.59 8.37
C GLN A 72 -12.11 1.87 8.66
N ASN A 73 -11.77 2.66 7.63
CA ASN A 73 -11.13 3.97 7.77
C ASN A 73 -12.02 5.07 7.19
N PRO A 74 -13.16 5.38 7.83
CA PRO A 74 -13.98 6.51 7.43
C PRO A 74 -13.19 7.80 7.67
N VAL A 75 -12.92 8.57 6.62
CA VAL A 75 -12.41 9.92 6.77
C VAL A 75 -13.59 10.78 7.24
N PHE A 76 -13.60 11.14 8.54
CA PHE A 76 -14.62 12.00 9.11
C PHE A 76 -14.36 13.46 8.72
N TYR A 77 -15.35 14.12 8.13
CA TYR A 77 -15.32 15.54 7.85
C TYR A 77 -15.92 16.30 9.04
N PRO A 78 -15.17 17.16 9.75
CA PRO A 78 -15.73 18.00 10.80
C PRO A 78 -16.74 18.98 10.18
N ILE A 79 -17.94 19.03 10.77
CA ILE A 79 -19.08 19.86 10.31
C ILE A 79 -18.78 21.38 10.49
N ASP A 80 -17.80 21.72 11.33
CA ASP A 80 -17.52 23.07 11.80
C ASP A 80 -16.49 23.88 10.98
N GLN A 81 -16.17 23.50 9.74
CA GLN A 81 -15.35 24.39 8.89
C GLN A 81 -16.20 25.60 8.44
N PRO A 82 -15.87 26.84 8.85
CA PRO A 82 -16.63 28.01 8.43
C PRO A 82 -16.49 28.19 6.91
N ALA A 83 -17.64 28.34 6.27
CA ALA A 83 -17.75 28.71 4.87
C ALA A 83 -16.96 29.99 4.62
N LYS A 84 -16.03 29.96 3.65
CA LYS A 84 -15.62 31.19 2.98
C LYS A 84 -16.73 31.51 1.99
N GLU A 85 -17.60 32.43 2.39
CA GLU A 85 -18.61 33.05 1.54
C GLU A 85 -17.89 33.79 0.40
N GLU A 86 -17.70 33.13 -0.74
CA GLU A 86 -17.50 33.73 -2.07
C GLU A 86 -17.18 32.61 -3.06
N ASP A 87 -18.16 31.73 -3.33
CA ASP A 87 -18.41 31.14 -4.67
C ASP A 87 -19.47 30.03 -4.63
N ASN A 88 -20.65 30.37 -5.17
CA ASN A 88 -21.64 29.50 -5.81
C ASN A 88 -22.57 28.54 -5.00
N PRO A 89 -23.85 28.40 -5.41
CA PRO A 89 -24.88 27.58 -4.75
C PRO A 89 -24.91 26.16 -5.34
N GLY A 90 -23.82 25.44 -5.20
CA GLY A 90 -23.70 24.06 -5.65
C GLY A 90 -22.37 23.52 -5.19
N ARG A 91 -22.35 22.87 -4.03
CA ARG A 91 -21.16 22.31 -3.35
C ARG A 91 -20.09 21.81 -4.32
N SER A 92 -19.09 22.65 -4.58
CA SER A 92 -17.78 22.21 -5.07
C SER A 92 -17.09 21.54 -3.89
N PHE A 93 -17.03 20.20 -3.91
CA PHE A 93 -16.19 19.41 -3.01
C PHE A 93 -14.71 19.62 -3.37
N GLU A 94 -14.20 20.81 -3.12
CA GLU A 94 -12.76 21.03 -3.08
C GLU A 94 -12.29 20.62 -1.68
N LEU A 95 -11.74 19.42 -1.63
CA LEU A 95 -10.91 18.97 -0.52
C LEU A 95 -9.86 20.07 -0.28
N PRO A 96 -9.43 20.34 0.97
CA PRO A 96 -8.02 20.60 1.15
C PRO A 96 -7.35 19.29 0.73
N ALA A 97 -7.01 19.15 -0.55
CA ALA A 97 -5.94 18.25 -0.90
C ALA A 97 -4.83 18.59 0.10
N GLN A 98 -4.28 17.57 0.76
CA GLN A 98 -2.88 17.70 1.13
C GLN A 98 -2.22 18.04 -0.21
N ASN A 99 -1.99 19.33 -0.45
CA ASN A 99 -1.40 19.85 -1.67
C ASN A 99 0.06 19.45 -1.59
N MET A 100 0.30 18.15 -1.71
CA MET A 100 1.57 17.61 -2.12
C MET A 100 1.73 18.17 -3.53
N ASP A 101 2.77 18.96 -3.71
CA ASP A 101 3.04 19.60 -4.99
C ASP A 101 3.06 18.51 -6.08
N ILE A 102 2.60 18.82 -7.30
CA ILE A 102 2.67 17.88 -8.43
C ILE A 102 4.12 17.39 -8.61
N ALA A 103 5.08 18.27 -8.33
CA ALA A 103 6.50 17.92 -8.30
C ALA A 103 6.85 16.87 -7.22
N GLU A 104 6.27 16.97 -6.02
CA GLU A 104 6.46 16.02 -4.93
C GLU A 104 5.81 14.66 -5.24
N GLN A 105 4.63 14.67 -5.87
CA GLN A 105 3.96 13.44 -6.29
C GLN A 105 4.76 12.69 -7.37
N VAL A 106 5.28 13.42 -8.38
CA VAL A 106 6.16 12.85 -9.40
C VAL A 106 7.46 12.32 -8.79
N ALA A 107 8.03 13.02 -7.80
CA ALA A 107 9.24 12.55 -7.11
C ALA A 107 8.98 11.26 -6.32
N LEU A 108 7.83 11.13 -5.68
CA LEU A 108 7.42 9.91 -4.98
C LEU A 108 7.23 8.73 -5.94
N ASP A 109 6.56 8.94 -7.07
CA ASP A 109 6.37 7.89 -8.08
C ASP A 109 7.72 7.40 -8.62
N GLN A 110 8.63 8.33 -8.93
CA GLN A 110 10.00 8.01 -9.34
C GLN A 110 10.76 7.23 -8.26
N PHE A 111 10.57 7.59 -6.99
CA PHE A 111 11.15 6.87 -5.86
C PHE A 111 10.61 5.43 -5.77
N TYR A 112 9.29 5.23 -5.90
CA TYR A 112 8.69 3.89 -5.87
C TYR A 112 9.12 3.02 -7.04
N ASP A 113 9.21 3.57 -8.24
CA ASP A 113 9.73 2.85 -9.40
C ASP A 113 11.19 2.47 -9.19
N THR A 114 12.00 3.37 -8.61
CA THR A 114 13.38 3.08 -8.26
C THR A 114 13.49 2.00 -7.19
N LEU A 115 12.63 2.01 -6.18
CA LEU A 115 12.59 0.98 -5.13
C LEU A 115 12.24 -0.39 -5.73
N LYS A 116 11.26 -0.43 -6.63
CA LYS A 116 10.85 -1.66 -7.33
C LYS A 116 11.96 -2.22 -8.21
N ILE A 117 12.69 -1.36 -8.92
CA ILE A 117 13.87 -1.76 -9.71
C ILE A 117 14.99 -2.26 -8.78
N SER A 118 15.19 -1.58 -7.66
CA SER A 118 16.22 -1.92 -6.68
C SER A 118 15.99 -3.28 -6.03
N LEU A 119 14.73 -3.56 -5.63
CA LEU A 119 14.33 -4.88 -5.16
C LEU A 119 14.58 -5.95 -6.24
N LYS A 120 14.41 -5.65 -7.53
CA LYS A 120 14.65 -6.63 -8.63
C LYS A 120 16.14 -6.99 -8.77
N LYS A 121 17.03 -6.09 -8.37
CA LYS A 121 18.48 -6.34 -8.35
C LYS A 121 18.95 -7.06 -7.08
N MET A 122 18.11 -7.19 -6.06
CA MET A 122 18.45 -7.95 -4.86
C MET A 122 18.49 -9.47 -5.12
N PRO A 123 19.37 -10.21 -4.41
CA PRO A 123 19.33 -11.66 -4.39
C PRO A 123 17.96 -12.19 -3.95
N LYS A 124 17.50 -13.27 -4.58
CA LYS A 124 16.18 -13.88 -4.37
C LYS A 124 15.91 -14.21 -2.90
N ASP A 125 16.91 -14.70 -2.18
CA ASP A 125 16.77 -15.09 -0.78
C ASP A 125 16.57 -13.88 0.15
N GLY A 126 17.30 -12.79 -0.11
CA GLY A 126 17.16 -11.54 0.62
C GLY A 126 15.82 -10.86 0.37
N ARG A 127 15.37 -10.84 -0.89
CA ARG A 127 14.03 -10.36 -1.26
C ARG A 127 12.93 -11.16 -0.58
N ARG A 128 13.03 -12.49 -0.57
CA ARG A 128 12.05 -13.36 0.10
C ARG A 128 11.97 -13.07 1.59
N LEU A 129 13.11 -12.86 2.25
CA LEU A 129 13.13 -12.53 3.67
C LEU A 129 12.44 -11.19 3.96
N LEU A 130 12.68 -10.17 3.12
CA LEU A 130 11.99 -8.88 3.23
C LEU A 130 10.48 -9.01 2.98
N ASP A 131 10.08 -9.77 1.95
CA ASP A 131 8.66 -10.02 1.63
C ASP A 131 7.92 -10.71 2.79
N LEU A 132 8.54 -11.72 3.42
CA LEU A 132 7.95 -12.39 4.58
C LEU A 132 7.76 -11.44 5.77
N TRP A 133 8.68 -10.49 5.97
CA TRP A 133 8.60 -9.54 7.07
C TRP A 133 7.61 -8.39 6.78
N PHE A 134 7.77 -7.70 5.66
CA PHE A 134 7.06 -6.45 5.37
C PHE A 134 5.72 -6.67 4.66
N ASN A 135 5.62 -7.63 3.73
CA ASN A 135 4.39 -7.90 2.98
C ASN A 135 3.48 -8.92 3.68
N LYS A 136 4.08 -9.95 4.30
CA LYS A 136 3.34 -11.01 5.02
C LYS A 136 3.22 -10.77 6.52
N GLU A 137 3.82 -9.68 7.03
CA GLU A 137 3.78 -9.27 8.44
C GLU A 137 4.19 -10.40 9.40
N MET A 138 5.05 -11.32 8.96
CA MET A 138 5.44 -12.48 9.76
C MET A 138 6.44 -12.08 10.84
N LYS A 139 6.24 -12.60 12.06
CA LYS A 139 7.19 -12.42 13.16
C LYS A 139 8.44 -13.26 12.93
N ALA A 140 9.54 -12.88 13.57
CA ALA A 140 10.83 -13.58 13.43
C ALA A 140 10.74 -15.09 13.74
N LYS A 141 9.91 -15.50 14.71
CA LYS A 141 9.65 -16.92 15.03
C LYS A 141 8.92 -17.65 13.91
N GLU A 142 7.96 -16.99 13.26
CA GLU A 142 7.17 -17.56 12.17
C GLU A 142 8.02 -17.70 10.91
N ILE A 143 8.88 -16.71 10.63
CA ILE A 143 9.88 -16.77 9.56
C ILE A 143 10.85 -17.93 9.81
N LEU A 144 11.36 -18.07 11.03
CA LEU A 144 12.25 -19.17 11.39
C LEU A 144 11.59 -20.54 11.12
N ASN A 145 10.34 -20.71 11.60
CA ASN A 145 9.57 -21.92 11.37
C ASN A 145 9.32 -22.18 9.88
N PHE A 146 9.00 -21.12 9.11
CA PHE A 146 8.80 -21.22 7.67
C PHE A 146 10.05 -21.76 6.96
N TYR A 147 11.22 -21.19 7.24
CA TYR A 147 12.49 -21.62 6.64
C TYR A 147 12.90 -23.03 7.10
N ASN A 148 12.62 -23.38 8.36
CA ASN A 148 12.84 -24.73 8.88
C ASN A 148 11.98 -25.77 8.16
N ASN A 149 10.70 -25.46 7.92
CA ASN A 149 9.77 -26.36 7.23
C ASN A 149 10.16 -26.63 5.77
N ILE A 150 10.77 -25.65 5.09
CA ILE A 150 11.24 -25.80 3.70
C ILE A 150 12.68 -26.31 3.60
N GLY A 151 13.37 -26.50 4.73
CA GLY A 151 14.77 -26.98 4.77
C GLY A 151 15.78 -26.01 4.14
N VAL A 152 15.49 -24.71 4.13
CA VAL A 152 16.36 -23.69 3.53
C VAL A 152 16.98 -22.83 4.63
N ASN A 153 18.27 -22.54 4.53
CA ASN A 153 18.96 -21.68 5.47
C ASN A 153 18.61 -20.20 5.22
N ILE A 154 18.37 -19.43 6.29
CA ILE A 154 18.16 -17.98 6.23
C ILE A 154 19.48 -17.24 5.98
N SER A 155 20.57 -17.74 6.58
CA SER A 155 21.93 -17.20 6.43
C SER A 155 22.84 -18.23 5.78
N SER A 156 23.80 -17.76 4.99
CA SER A 156 24.83 -18.62 4.40
C SER A 156 25.86 -19.13 5.43
N LYS A 157 25.86 -18.59 6.66
CA LYS A 157 26.88 -18.89 7.67
C LYS A 157 26.47 -19.92 8.72
N LYS A 158 25.16 -20.20 8.86
CA LYS A 158 24.61 -21.10 9.88
C LYS A 158 23.59 -22.05 9.27
N SER A 159 23.53 -23.27 9.80
CA SER A 159 22.43 -24.19 9.53
C SER A 159 21.12 -23.62 10.10
N ILE A 160 19.99 -23.95 9.47
CA ILE A 160 18.67 -23.55 9.96
C ILE A 160 18.39 -24.03 11.39
N ASN A 161 18.95 -25.19 11.78
CA ASN A 161 18.82 -25.75 13.13
C ASN A 161 19.54 -24.93 14.20
N ASP A 162 20.58 -24.18 13.82
CA ASP A 162 21.38 -23.34 14.70
C ASP A 162 21.02 -21.85 14.59
N THR A 163 19.98 -21.55 13.80
CA THR A 163 19.53 -20.18 13.55
C THR A 163 18.54 -19.77 14.63
N SER A 164 18.79 -18.63 15.26
CA SER A 164 17.91 -18.03 16.27
C SER A 164 17.04 -16.92 15.68
N ALA A 165 16.01 -16.49 16.42
CA ALA A 165 15.23 -15.31 16.05
C ALA A 165 16.09 -14.03 15.95
N GLN A 166 17.18 -13.92 16.72
CA GLN A 166 18.12 -12.79 16.62
C GLN A 166 18.86 -12.79 15.28
N ASP A 167 19.21 -13.97 14.76
CA ASP A 167 19.85 -14.09 13.45
C ASP A 167 18.90 -13.67 12.31
N VAL A 168 17.59 -13.87 12.47
CA VAL A 168 16.57 -13.38 11.53
C VAL A 168 16.60 -11.85 11.46
N PHE A 169 16.63 -11.18 12.61
CA PHE A 169 16.73 -9.71 12.66
C PHE A 169 18.04 -9.20 12.04
N TYR A 170 19.15 -9.89 12.32
CA TYR A 170 20.44 -9.54 11.74
C TYR A 170 20.43 -9.66 10.20
N GLU A 171 19.90 -10.76 9.65
CA GLU A 171 19.79 -10.92 8.20
C GLU A 171 18.78 -9.94 7.58
N LEU A 172 17.70 -9.59 8.27
CA LEU A 172 16.79 -8.53 7.83
C LEU A 172 17.51 -7.19 7.73
N GLU A 173 18.22 -6.77 8.78
CA GLU A 173 18.94 -5.49 8.78
C GLU A 173 20.04 -5.45 7.69
N LYS A 174 20.75 -6.56 7.51
CA LYS A 174 21.74 -6.71 6.45
C LYS A 174 21.11 -6.59 5.06
N ASN A 175 19.92 -7.15 4.84
CA ASN A 175 19.20 -7.03 3.57
C ASN A 175 18.63 -5.62 3.36
N ILE A 176 18.18 -4.93 4.40
CA ILE A 176 17.77 -3.52 4.33
C ILE A 176 18.95 -2.62 3.94
N ARG A 177 20.13 -2.83 4.53
CA ARG A 177 21.36 -2.08 4.17
C ARG A 177 21.75 -2.32 2.71
N LYS A 178 21.70 -3.57 2.25
CA LYS A 178 21.94 -3.90 0.84
C LYS A 178 20.93 -3.24 -0.09
N LEU A 179 19.64 -3.24 0.27
CA LEU A 179 18.60 -2.58 -0.50
C LEU A 179 18.87 -1.08 -0.58
N LEU A 180 19.24 -0.46 0.54
CA LEU A 180 19.61 0.95 0.61
C LEU A 180 20.76 1.30 -0.35
N ASP A 181 21.82 0.50 -0.37
CA ASP A 181 22.96 0.70 -1.27
C ASP A 181 22.53 0.63 -2.74
N ILE A 182 21.65 -0.31 -3.08
CA ILE A 182 21.12 -0.47 -4.44
C ILE A 182 20.21 0.71 -4.82
N VAL A 183 19.34 1.15 -3.90
CA VAL A 183 18.46 2.31 -4.12
C VAL A 183 19.29 3.57 -4.38
N ARG A 184 20.30 3.84 -3.53
CA ARG A 184 21.22 4.97 -3.70
C ARG A 184 21.95 4.91 -5.04
N SER A 185 22.41 3.73 -5.44
CA SER A 185 23.08 3.52 -6.72
C SER A 185 22.17 3.75 -7.93
N ASN A 186 20.85 3.55 -7.78
CA ASN A 186 19.89 3.76 -8.87
C ASN A 186 19.33 5.19 -8.93
N MET A 187 19.33 5.92 -7.81
CA MET A 187 18.78 7.29 -7.75
C MET A 187 19.74 8.35 -8.30
N ASN A 188 21.05 8.09 -8.45
CA ASN A 188 22.05 9.04 -8.96
C ASN A 188 21.99 10.45 -8.31
N SER A 189 21.38 10.58 -7.13
CA SER A 189 21.16 11.86 -6.46
C SER A 189 21.88 11.85 -5.12
N GLU A 190 22.87 12.74 -4.95
CA GLU A 190 23.50 13.02 -3.65
C GLU A 190 22.51 13.64 -2.65
N ASP A 191 21.32 14.06 -3.11
CA ASP A 191 20.37 14.88 -2.34
C ASP A 191 19.39 14.09 -1.45
N ILE A 192 19.29 12.77 -1.58
CA ILE A 192 18.36 11.97 -0.75
C ILE A 192 19.15 11.22 0.33
N SER A 193 19.16 11.79 1.53
CA SER A 193 19.68 11.14 2.74
C SER A 193 18.72 10.04 3.22
N LEU A 194 18.52 9.01 2.39
CA LEU A 194 17.74 7.85 2.77
C LEU A 194 18.51 7.07 3.84
N THR A 195 17.95 6.98 5.05
CA THR A 195 18.53 6.21 6.16
C THR A 195 17.93 4.81 6.20
N PRO A 196 18.61 3.81 6.80
CA PRO A 196 18.03 2.47 6.99
C PRO A 196 16.69 2.50 7.75
N SER A 197 16.53 3.42 8.70
CA SER A 197 15.29 3.64 9.44
C SER A 197 14.18 4.22 8.57
N ALA A 198 14.48 5.17 7.70
CA ALA A 198 13.51 5.73 6.76
C ALA A 198 13.05 4.67 5.75
N LEU A 199 14.00 3.90 5.19
CA LEU A 199 13.67 2.79 4.29
C LEU A 199 12.80 1.72 4.98
N ARG A 200 13.09 1.42 6.25
CA ARG A 200 12.26 0.50 7.03
C ARG A 200 10.83 1.02 7.21
N ALA A 201 10.67 2.29 7.59
CA ALA A 201 9.35 2.91 7.73
C ALA A 201 8.56 2.86 6.42
N ILE A 202 9.21 3.15 5.29
CA ILE A 202 8.60 3.05 3.96
C ILE A 202 8.18 1.60 3.67
N LEU A 203 9.03 0.61 3.95
CA LEU A 203 8.69 -0.81 3.72
C LEU A 203 7.56 -1.28 4.65
N ASP A 204 7.54 -0.83 5.91
CA ASP A 204 6.46 -1.11 6.87
C ASP A 204 5.12 -0.50 6.40
N GLU A 205 5.14 0.70 5.81
CA GLU A 205 3.92 1.36 5.31
C GLU A 205 3.43 0.80 3.96
N THR A 206 4.34 0.35 3.10
CA THR A 206 4.01 0.02 1.70
C THR A 206 3.96 -1.48 1.40
N GLY A 207 4.53 -2.33 2.25
CA GLY A 207 4.52 -3.79 2.08
C GLY A 207 5.16 -4.27 0.77
N VAL A 208 6.02 -3.44 0.16
CA VAL A 208 6.68 -3.68 -1.13
C VAL A 208 7.84 -4.67 -1.00
#